data_AF-C7R009-F1
#
_entry.id   AF-C7R009-F1
#
_cell.length_a   1.000
_cell.length_b   1.000
_cell.length_c   1.000
_cell.angle_alpha   90.00
_cell.angle_beta   90.00
_cell.angle_gamma   90.00
#
_symmetry.space_group_name_H-M   'P 1'
#
loop_
_entity.id
_entity.type
_entity.pdbx_description
1 polymer ?
#
loop_
_entity_poly.entity_id
_entity_poly.type
_entity_poly.pdbx_seq_one_letter_code
_entity_poly.pdbx_strand_id
1 'polypeptide(L)'
;MNATPAPTEPHSTAPDRPANASARALHPNLDDVIAVMNQLRSEGGCPWDREQTHTSLVRYLLEETYELVDAIESGDHTHMREELGDVLLQVLFHARIAEEHPDTPFTIDDVAHDLAAKLRHRHPHVFGDTHADTPEQVRVAWEELKQQEKKRTSVLDGISRAQGALARAQKIVSRVSRDEQLVSALDYTPQTRDNETDAERIGQELLAVVRQAHTKGVDAESALRAALAAVESQVAGVDHP
;
A
#
# COMPACT_ATOMS: atom_id res chain seq x y z
N MET A 1 25.77 -67.67 -9.27
CA MET A 1 24.31 -67.58 -9.04
C MET A 1 24.07 -67.26 -7.57
N ASN A 2 23.08 -66.42 -7.31
CA ASN A 2 22.62 -65.86 -6.02
C ASN A 2 23.35 -64.61 -5.53
N ALA A 3 22.90 -63.47 -6.06
CA ALA A 3 23.07 -62.14 -5.49
C ALA A 3 22.02 -61.91 -4.38
N THR A 4 22.46 -61.28 -3.30
CA THR A 4 21.67 -60.78 -2.18
C THR A 4 20.74 -59.63 -2.63
N PRO A 5 19.45 -59.58 -2.21
CA PRO A 5 18.61 -58.43 -2.51
C PRO A 5 18.82 -57.30 -1.50
N ALA A 6 18.87 -56.07 -2.01
CA ALA A 6 18.88 -54.82 -1.23
C ALA A 6 17.47 -54.50 -0.69
N PRO A 7 17.35 -53.77 0.44
CA PRO A 7 16.05 -53.40 1.00
C PRO A 7 15.41 -52.26 0.21
N THR A 8 14.13 -52.41 -0.15
CA THR A 8 13.31 -51.39 -0.80
C THR A 8 12.86 -50.33 0.21
N GLU A 9 13.19 -49.07 -0.06
CA GLU A 9 12.63 -47.92 0.67
C GLU A 9 11.14 -47.72 0.35
N PRO A 10 10.32 -47.27 1.30
CA PRO A 10 8.91 -46.98 1.05
C PRO A 10 8.75 -45.65 0.30
N HIS A 11 8.13 -45.72 -0.87
CA HIS A 11 7.63 -44.55 -1.59
C HIS A 11 6.63 -43.79 -0.70
N SER A 12 7.01 -42.57 -0.31
CA SER A 12 6.15 -41.59 0.33
C SER A 12 5.07 -41.14 -0.66
N THR A 13 3.87 -41.70 -0.55
CA THR A 13 2.69 -41.19 -1.24
C THR A 13 2.18 -39.97 -0.48
N ALA A 14 2.20 -38.81 -1.13
CA ALA A 14 1.57 -37.58 -0.66
C ALA A 14 0.09 -37.84 -0.28
N PRO A 15 -0.45 -37.19 0.76
CA PRO A 15 -1.84 -37.40 1.13
C PRO A 15 -2.75 -36.82 0.05
N ASP A 16 -3.61 -37.70 -0.46
CA ASP A 16 -4.74 -37.41 -1.34
C ASP A 16 -5.61 -36.32 -0.70
N ARG A 17 -5.72 -35.17 -1.37
CA ARG A 17 -6.55 -34.05 -0.91
C ARG A 17 -7.99 -34.38 -1.30
N PRO A 18 -8.95 -34.53 -0.37
CA PRO A 18 -10.29 -34.92 -0.75
C PRO A 18 -10.92 -33.79 -1.58
N ALA A 19 -11.25 -34.12 -2.83
CA ALA A 19 -12.12 -33.35 -3.67
C ALA A 19 -13.53 -33.33 -3.06
N ASN A 20 -14.16 -32.16 -3.16
CA ASN A 20 -15.60 -31.91 -3.03
C ASN A 20 -16.14 -31.51 -1.64
N ALA A 21 -16.09 -30.20 -1.39
CA ALA A 21 -17.23 -29.48 -0.83
C ALA A 21 -17.45 -28.26 -1.73
N SER A 22 -18.58 -28.24 -2.45
CA SER A 22 -19.11 -27.06 -3.12
C SER A 22 -19.37 -25.97 -2.07
N ALA A 23 -18.34 -25.17 -1.79
CA ALA A 23 -18.45 -23.96 -1.02
C ALA A 23 -19.16 -22.96 -1.92
N ARG A 24 -20.38 -22.58 -1.56
CA ARG A 24 -21.03 -21.40 -2.11
C ARG A 24 -20.05 -20.24 -1.97
N ALA A 25 -19.72 -19.58 -3.07
CA ALA A 25 -18.89 -18.37 -3.09
C ALA A 25 -19.32 -17.43 -1.96
N LEU A 26 -18.42 -17.15 -1.02
CA LEU A 26 -18.68 -16.25 0.11
C LEU A 26 -18.88 -14.81 -0.37
N HIS A 27 -18.41 -14.50 -1.59
CA HIS A 27 -18.45 -13.18 -2.21
C HIS A 27 -18.80 -13.27 -3.71
N PRO A 28 -20.05 -13.61 -4.08
CA PRO A 28 -20.43 -13.90 -5.47
C PRO A 28 -20.20 -12.71 -6.42
N ASN A 29 -20.33 -11.47 -5.95
CA ASN A 29 -20.06 -10.28 -6.77
C ASN A 29 -18.57 -10.02 -6.97
N LEU A 30 -17.71 -10.50 -6.06
CA LEU A 30 -16.26 -10.44 -6.23
C LEU A 30 -15.82 -11.45 -7.29
N ASP A 31 -16.36 -12.66 -7.23
CA ASP A 31 -16.12 -13.69 -8.23
C ASP A 31 -16.61 -13.24 -9.63
N ASP A 32 -17.78 -12.57 -9.67
CA ASP A 32 -18.33 -12.01 -10.90
C ASP A 32 -17.40 -10.95 -11.52
N VAL A 33 -16.91 -9.97 -10.76
CA VAL A 33 -16.02 -8.94 -11.30
C VAL A 33 -14.66 -9.51 -11.73
N ILE A 34 -14.15 -10.56 -11.05
CA ILE A 34 -12.98 -11.30 -11.49
C ILE A 34 -13.24 -11.97 -12.85
N ALA A 35 -14.40 -12.62 -13.02
CA ALA A 35 -14.79 -13.22 -14.29
C ALA A 35 -14.97 -12.19 -15.41
N VAL A 36 -15.54 -11.02 -15.10
CA VAL A 36 -15.65 -9.89 -16.05
C VAL A 36 -14.26 -9.42 -16.49
N MET A 37 -13.34 -9.17 -15.56
CA MET A 37 -11.96 -8.77 -15.89
C MET A 37 -11.25 -9.80 -16.77
N ASN A 38 -11.42 -11.09 -16.46
CA ASN A 38 -10.90 -12.18 -17.27
C ASN A 38 -11.42 -12.12 -18.71
N GLN A 39 -12.72 -11.93 -18.88
CA GLN A 39 -13.34 -11.83 -20.21
C GLN A 39 -12.87 -10.59 -20.97
N LEU A 40 -12.78 -9.44 -20.30
CA LEU A 40 -12.36 -8.17 -20.89
C LEU A 40 -10.94 -8.26 -21.47
N ARG A 41 -10.00 -8.89 -20.75
CA ARG A 41 -8.61 -9.01 -21.19
C ARG A 41 -8.30 -10.23 -22.06
N SER A 42 -9.21 -11.20 -22.16
CA SER A 42 -8.98 -12.40 -22.98
C SER A 42 -9.05 -12.11 -24.49
N GLU A 43 -8.62 -13.07 -25.32
CA GLU A 43 -8.86 -13.00 -26.77
C GLU A 43 -10.37 -12.87 -27.06
N GLY A 44 -10.73 -11.95 -27.96
CA GLY A 44 -12.14 -11.58 -28.22
C GLY A 44 -12.75 -10.64 -27.19
N GLY A 45 -12.00 -10.24 -26.16
CA GLY A 45 -12.36 -9.19 -25.21
C GLY A 45 -12.14 -7.77 -25.75
N CYS A 46 -12.09 -6.80 -24.83
CA CYS A 46 -11.90 -5.40 -25.14
C CYS A 46 -10.46 -5.10 -25.59
N PRO A 47 -10.24 -4.48 -26.76
CA PRO A 47 -8.90 -4.15 -27.23
C PRO A 47 -8.11 -3.24 -26.28
N TRP A 48 -8.80 -2.29 -25.63
CA TRP A 48 -8.17 -1.36 -24.69
C TRP A 48 -7.69 -2.08 -23.42
N ASP A 49 -8.49 -2.97 -22.84
CA ASP A 49 -8.10 -3.72 -21.64
C ASP A 49 -6.90 -4.66 -21.92
N ARG A 50 -6.83 -5.20 -23.13
CA ARG A 50 -5.76 -6.09 -23.61
C ARG A 50 -4.42 -5.39 -23.79
N GLU A 51 -4.41 -4.14 -24.27
CA GLU A 51 -3.16 -3.40 -24.49
C GLU A 51 -2.56 -2.84 -23.20
N GLN A 52 -3.29 -2.86 -22.08
CA GLN A 52 -2.80 -2.31 -20.82
C GLN A 52 -1.62 -3.11 -20.26
N THR A 53 -0.71 -2.35 -19.64
CA THR A 53 0.46 -2.83 -18.91
C THR A 53 0.45 -2.26 -17.50
N HIS A 54 1.24 -2.81 -16.58
CA HIS A 54 1.37 -2.23 -15.25
C HIS A 54 1.74 -0.74 -15.29
N THR A 55 2.63 -0.35 -16.21
CA THR A 55 3.11 1.04 -16.32
C THR A 55 2.05 1.98 -16.89
N SER A 56 1.25 1.55 -17.88
CA SER A 56 0.19 2.40 -18.44
C SER A 56 -0.93 2.67 -17.42
N LEU A 57 -1.15 1.73 -16.50
CA LEU A 57 -2.19 1.82 -15.48
C LEU A 57 -1.83 2.67 -14.25
N VAL A 58 -0.55 3.01 -14.03
CA VAL A 58 -0.12 3.80 -12.86
C VAL A 58 -0.84 5.14 -12.78
N ARG A 59 -1.11 5.79 -13.92
CA ARG A 59 -1.83 7.07 -13.94
C ARG A 59 -3.23 6.92 -13.35
N TYR A 60 -4.00 5.97 -13.88
CA TYR A 60 -5.36 5.72 -13.42
C TYR A 60 -5.39 5.32 -11.94
N LEU A 61 -4.48 4.43 -11.50
CA LEU A 61 -4.37 4.10 -10.07
C LEU A 61 -4.15 5.32 -9.17
N LEU A 62 -3.36 6.30 -9.61
CA LEU A 62 -3.17 7.53 -8.85
C LEU A 62 -4.42 8.41 -8.88
N GLU A 63 -5.07 8.55 -10.04
CA GLU A 63 -6.33 9.29 -10.22
C GLU A 63 -7.42 8.72 -9.28
N GLU A 64 -7.74 7.43 -9.36
CA GLU A 64 -8.77 6.80 -8.50
C GLU A 64 -8.41 6.87 -7.01
N THR A 65 -7.11 6.86 -6.68
CA THR A 65 -6.68 7.04 -5.28
C THR A 65 -7.01 8.44 -4.78
N TYR A 66 -6.84 9.47 -5.61
CA TYR A 66 -7.17 10.85 -5.22
C TYR A 66 -8.68 11.09 -5.23
N GLU A 67 -9.42 10.53 -6.19
CA GLU A 67 -10.89 10.61 -6.20
C GLU A 67 -11.49 9.92 -4.96
N LEU A 68 -10.98 8.75 -4.56
CA LEU A 68 -11.34 8.11 -3.30
C LEU A 68 -11.04 9.00 -2.09
N VAL A 69 -9.89 9.67 -2.07
CA VAL A 69 -9.53 10.59 -0.99
C VAL A 69 -10.50 11.78 -0.93
N ASP A 70 -10.85 12.37 -2.06
CA ASP A 70 -11.81 13.47 -2.15
C ASP A 70 -13.21 13.04 -1.70
N ALA A 71 -13.66 11.84 -2.09
CA ALA A 71 -14.93 11.28 -1.64
C ALA A 71 -14.97 11.04 -0.11
N ILE A 72 -13.85 10.59 0.48
CA ILE A 72 -13.74 10.42 1.93
C ILE A 72 -13.81 11.77 2.67
N GLU A 73 -13.10 12.79 2.18
CA GLU A 73 -13.00 14.07 2.87
C GLU A 73 -14.22 14.96 2.70
N SER A 74 -14.91 14.84 1.56
CA SER A 74 -16.21 15.49 1.34
C SER A 74 -17.36 14.80 2.09
N GLY A 75 -17.15 13.56 2.57
CA GLY A 75 -18.19 12.76 3.21
C GLY A 75 -19.24 12.20 2.24
N ASP A 76 -18.95 12.21 0.93
CA ASP A 76 -19.84 11.62 -0.08
C ASP A 76 -19.74 10.10 -0.08
N HIS A 77 -20.61 9.45 0.69
CA HIS A 77 -20.65 7.99 0.78
C HIS A 77 -21.05 7.28 -0.52
N THR A 78 -21.76 7.95 -1.43
CA THR A 78 -22.15 7.34 -2.71
C THR A 78 -20.93 7.27 -3.60
N HIS A 79 -20.27 8.41 -3.76
CA HIS A 79 -19.03 8.50 -4.54
C HIS A 79 -17.93 7.64 -3.93
N MET A 80 -17.78 7.62 -2.60
CA MET A 80 -16.81 6.76 -1.91
C MET A 80 -16.96 5.28 -2.29
N ARG A 81 -18.19 4.79 -2.50
CA ARG A 81 -18.41 3.40 -2.90
C ARG A 81 -18.01 3.15 -4.36
N GLU A 82 -18.21 4.12 -5.24
CA GLU A 82 -17.77 4.10 -6.64
C GLU A 82 -16.24 4.05 -6.70
N GLU A 83 -15.57 4.98 -6.04
CA GLU A 83 -14.11 5.08 -6.02
C GLU A 83 -13.41 3.86 -5.37
N LEU A 84 -14.03 3.27 -4.35
CA LEU A 84 -13.55 1.98 -3.81
C LEU A 84 -13.62 0.86 -4.85
N GLY A 85 -14.61 0.90 -5.73
CA GLY A 85 -14.75 0.02 -6.88
C GLY A 85 -13.65 0.26 -7.92
N ASP A 86 -13.32 1.51 -8.22
CA ASP A 86 -12.29 1.85 -9.21
C ASP A 86 -10.88 1.55 -8.72
N VAL A 87 -10.59 1.77 -7.43
CA VAL A 87 -9.35 1.27 -6.81
C VAL A 87 -9.29 -0.28 -6.85
N LEU A 88 -10.41 -0.97 -6.62
CA LEU A 88 -10.47 -2.43 -6.76
C LEU A 88 -10.25 -2.88 -8.21
N LEU A 89 -10.81 -2.16 -9.19
CA LEU A 89 -10.60 -2.40 -10.62
C LEU A 89 -9.10 -2.37 -10.96
N GLN A 90 -8.36 -1.40 -10.43
CA GLN A 90 -6.91 -1.32 -10.65
C GLN A 90 -6.18 -2.54 -10.05
N VAL A 91 -6.56 -2.98 -8.85
CA VAL A 91 -5.97 -4.20 -8.23
C VAL A 91 -6.24 -5.44 -9.11
N LEU A 92 -7.47 -5.60 -9.62
CA LEU A 92 -7.85 -6.70 -10.50
C LEU A 92 -7.06 -6.67 -11.82
N PHE A 93 -6.90 -5.48 -12.41
CA PHE A 93 -6.10 -5.29 -13.62
C PHE A 93 -4.65 -5.72 -13.42
N HIS A 94 -4.01 -5.24 -12.36
CA HIS A 94 -2.63 -5.59 -12.05
C HIS A 94 -2.48 -7.09 -11.77
N ALA A 95 -3.41 -7.70 -11.02
CA ALA A 95 -3.39 -9.14 -10.81
C ALA A 95 -3.53 -9.92 -12.13
N ARG A 96 -4.49 -9.55 -12.98
CA ARG A 96 -4.71 -10.23 -14.26
C ARG A 96 -3.52 -10.09 -15.22
N ILE A 97 -2.89 -8.93 -15.28
CA ILE A 97 -1.64 -8.74 -16.07
C ILE A 97 -0.51 -9.62 -15.51
N ALA A 98 -0.41 -9.74 -14.18
CA ALA A 98 0.64 -10.51 -13.54
C ALA A 98 0.53 -12.02 -13.82
N GLU A 99 -0.69 -12.55 -13.97
CA GLU A 99 -0.91 -13.96 -14.37
C GLU A 99 -0.28 -14.31 -15.72
N GLU A 100 -0.12 -13.32 -16.60
CA GLU A 100 0.47 -13.47 -17.93
C GLU A 100 2.01 -13.37 -17.91
N HIS A 101 2.61 -13.08 -16.76
CA HIS A 101 4.06 -12.94 -16.63
C HIS A 101 4.76 -14.31 -16.82
N PRO A 102 5.77 -14.43 -17.69
CA PRO A 102 6.35 -15.74 -18.04
C PRO A 102 7.12 -16.40 -16.89
N ASP A 103 7.83 -15.61 -16.09
CA ASP A 103 8.76 -16.14 -15.08
C ASP A 103 8.18 -16.18 -13.65
N THR A 104 7.33 -15.22 -13.29
CA THR A 104 6.84 -15.02 -11.92
C THR A 104 5.35 -14.63 -11.92
N PRO A 105 4.46 -15.50 -12.44
CA PRO A 105 3.04 -15.22 -12.45
C PRO A 105 2.44 -15.27 -11.05
N PHE A 106 1.44 -14.42 -10.80
CA PHE A 106 0.58 -14.49 -9.63
C PHE A 106 -0.84 -14.03 -9.99
N THR A 107 -1.82 -14.53 -9.24
CA THR A 107 -3.25 -14.28 -9.43
C THR A 107 -3.80 -13.30 -8.39
N ILE A 108 -5.07 -12.91 -8.55
CA ILE A 108 -5.78 -12.15 -7.50
C ILE A 108 -5.91 -12.96 -6.19
N ASP A 109 -6.01 -14.28 -6.28
CA ASP A 109 -6.08 -15.16 -5.12
C ASP A 109 -4.75 -15.19 -4.35
N ASP A 110 -3.62 -15.14 -5.04
CA ASP A 110 -2.30 -15.04 -4.41
C ASP A 110 -2.15 -13.70 -3.67
N VAL A 111 -2.59 -12.59 -4.28
CA VAL A 111 -2.62 -11.27 -3.63
C VAL A 111 -3.48 -11.29 -2.36
N ALA A 112 -4.67 -11.88 -2.43
CA ALA A 112 -5.58 -12.01 -1.30
C ALA A 112 -5.01 -12.92 -0.21
N HIS A 113 -4.37 -14.04 -0.60
CA HIS A 113 -3.72 -14.98 0.30
C HIS A 113 -2.60 -14.30 1.09
N ASP A 114 -1.68 -13.62 0.40
CA ASP A 114 -0.55 -12.93 1.00
C ASP A 114 -0.99 -11.80 1.93
N LEU A 115 -2.03 -11.05 1.53
CA LEU A 115 -2.62 -10.03 2.38
C LEU A 115 -3.19 -10.66 3.66
N ALA A 116 -3.99 -11.73 3.53
CA ALA A 116 -4.61 -12.39 4.68
C ALA A 116 -3.56 -13.02 5.62
N ALA A 117 -2.53 -13.67 5.07
CA ALA A 117 -1.43 -14.23 5.84
C ALA A 117 -0.69 -13.12 6.62
N LYS A 118 -0.35 -12.01 5.95
CA LYS A 118 0.28 -10.84 6.57
C LYS A 118 -0.59 -10.22 7.66
N LEU A 119 -1.89 -10.06 7.43
CA LEU A 119 -2.82 -9.50 8.41
C LEU A 119 -2.95 -10.40 9.65
N ARG A 120 -3.06 -11.73 9.47
CA ARG A 120 -3.07 -12.67 10.59
C ARG A 120 -1.76 -12.63 11.37
N HIS A 121 -0.62 -12.65 10.68
CA HIS A 121 0.69 -12.62 11.31
C HIS A 121 0.91 -11.33 12.12
N ARG A 122 0.46 -10.18 11.61
CA ARG A 122 0.65 -8.88 12.27
C ARG A 122 -0.43 -8.49 13.28
N HIS A 123 -1.46 -9.33 13.44
CA HIS A 123 -2.44 -9.21 14.52
C HIS A 123 -2.44 -10.46 15.41
N PRO A 124 -1.30 -10.82 16.03
CA PRO A 124 -1.25 -12.00 16.92
C PRO A 124 -2.11 -11.82 18.17
N HIS A 125 -2.60 -10.61 18.46
CA HIS A 125 -3.54 -10.33 19.54
C HIS A 125 -5.00 -10.63 19.17
N VAL A 126 -5.30 -10.77 17.86
CA VAL A 126 -6.61 -11.19 17.36
C VAL A 126 -6.59 -12.67 16.99
N PHE A 127 -5.51 -13.14 16.37
CA PHE A 127 -5.43 -14.49 15.77
C PHE A 127 -4.46 -15.45 16.48
N GLY A 128 -3.87 -15.04 17.61
CA GLY A 128 -2.94 -15.85 18.39
C GLY A 128 -3.08 -15.57 19.89
N ASP A 129 -2.00 -15.82 20.65
CA ASP A 129 -2.03 -15.81 22.12
C ASP A 129 -1.43 -14.54 22.76
N THR A 130 -1.13 -13.51 21.97
CA THR A 130 -0.58 -12.24 22.52
C THR A 130 -1.71 -11.31 22.95
N HIS A 131 -1.42 -10.29 23.77
CA HIS A 131 -2.39 -9.29 24.19
C HIS A 131 -1.90 -7.89 23.84
N ALA A 132 -2.80 -7.07 23.31
CA ALA A 132 -2.59 -5.65 23.04
C ALA A 132 -3.92 -4.93 23.23
N ASP A 133 -4.07 -4.26 24.37
CA ASP A 133 -5.35 -3.72 24.84
C ASP A 133 -5.60 -2.28 24.38
N THR A 134 -4.58 -1.65 23.79
CA THR A 134 -4.64 -0.25 23.36
C THR A 134 -4.17 -0.08 21.91
N PRO A 135 -4.70 0.90 21.16
CA PRO A 135 -4.24 1.22 19.81
C PRO A 135 -2.73 1.47 19.73
N GLU A 136 -2.15 2.08 20.76
CA GLU A 136 -0.72 2.35 20.81
C GLU A 136 0.11 1.07 20.96
N GLN A 137 -0.30 0.13 21.82
CA GLN A 137 0.34 -1.19 21.91
C GLN A 137 0.24 -1.97 20.61
N VAL A 138 -0.93 -1.93 19.94
CA VAL A 138 -1.13 -2.55 18.62
C VAL A 138 -0.18 -1.94 17.59
N ARG A 139 -0.04 -0.60 17.58
CA ARG A 139 0.85 0.12 16.66
C ARG A 139 2.32 -0.24 16.87
N VAL A 140 2.77 -0.35 18.12
CA VAL A 140 4.14 -0.75 18.47
C VAL A 140 4.41 -2.17 18.00
N ALA A 141 3.56 -3.13 18.37
CA ALA A 141 3.71 -4.54 17.96
C ALA A 141 3.72 -4.71 16.43
N TRP A 142 2.86 -3.97 15.72
CA TRP A 142 2.82 -3.97 14.26
C TRP A 142 4.14 -3.51 13.63
N GLU A 143 4.73 -2.43 14.14
CA GLU A 143 6.00 -1.94 13.62
C GLU A 143 7.17 -2.87 13.98
N GLU A 144 7.16 -3.54 15.13
CA GLU A 144 8.16 -4.55 15.50
C GLU A 144 8.15 -5.76 14.55
N LEU A 145 6.97 -6.35 14.31
CA LEU A 145 6.82 -7.48 13.38
C LEU A 145 7.26 -7.10 11.95
N LYS A 146 6.89 -5.90 11.51
CA LYS A 146 7.31 -5.36 10.21
C LYS A 146 8.84 -5.16 10.09
N GLN A 147 9.54 -4.94 11.19
CA GLN A 147 11.01 -4.87 11.20
C GLN A 147 11.64 -6.26 11.21
N GLN A 148 11.04 -7.24 11.88
CA GLN A 148 11.53 -8.63 11.87
C GLN A 148 11.40 -9.28 10.48
N GLU A 149 10.32 -8.99 9.75
CA GLU A 149 10.09 -9.52 8.39
C GLU A 149 11.08 -8.96 7.34
N LYS A 150 11.48 -7.69 7.48
CA LYS A 150 12.31 -7.01 6.48
C LYS A 150 13.76 -6.93 6.96
N LYS A 151 14.66 -7.66 6.29
CA LYS A 151 16.11 -7.40 6.37
C LYS A 151 16.42 -6.07 5.68
N ARG A 152 16.19 -4.95 6.36
CA ARG A 152 16.49 -3.62 5.84
C ARG A 152 17.98 -3.33 5.98
N THR A 153 18.57 -2.78 4.93
CA THR A 153 19.95 -2.31 4.93
C THR A 153 20.01 -0.83 5.31
N SER A 154 18.93 -0.08 5.05
CA SER A 154 18.77 1.33 5.40
C SER A 154 17.46 1.58 6.16
N VAL A 155 17.48 2.56 7.08
CA VAL A 155 16.27 3.00 7.80
C VAL A 155 15.19 3.56 6.87
N LEU A 156 15.59 4.02 5.67
CA LEU A 156 14.69 4.58 4.66
C LEU A 156 14.14 3.53 3.68
N ASP A 157 14.54 2.25 3.81
CA ASP A 157 14.06 1.19 2.94
C ASP A 157 12.54 1.03 3.02
N GLY A 158 11.91 0.98 1.85
CA GLY A 158 10.46 0.89 1.69
C GLY A 158 9.69 2.21 1.74
N ILE A 159 10.38 3.37 1.78
CA ILE A 159 9.74 4.66 1.49
C ILE A 159 9.68 4.83 -0.03
N SER A 160 8.47 4.89 -0.57
CA SER A 160 8.28 5.09 -2.02
C SER A 160 8.79 6.46 -2.44
N ARG A 161 9.53 6.52 -3.56
CA ARG A 161 9.97 7.76 -4.18
C ARG A 161 8.84 8.48 -4.94
N ALA A 162 7.77 7.76 -5.29
CA ALA A 162 6.61 8.31 -6.01
C ALA A 162 5.59 8.99 -5.09
N GLN A 163 5.78 8.95 -3.77
CA GLN A 163 4.91 9.65 -2.82
C GLN A 163 5.03 11.16 -2.97
N GLY A 164 3.91 11.86 -2.75
CA GLY A 164 3.88 13.32 -2.57
C GLY A 164 4.93 13.79 -1.56
N ALA A 165 5.45 14.99 -1.77
CA ALA A 165 6.62 15.46 -1.04
C ALA A 165 6.40 15.52 0.48
N LEU A 166 5.23 15.96 0.96
CA LEU A 166 4.92 16.05 2.38
C LEU A 166 4.75 14.66 3.00
N ALA A 167 3.94 13.79 2.39
CA ALA A 167 3.78 12.41 2.84
C ALA A 167 5.13 11.65 2.88
N ARG A 168 5.99 11.85 1.88
CA ARG A 168 7.33 11.27 1.82
C ARG A 168 8.24 11.83 2.91
N ALA A 169 8.28 13.16 3.06
CA ALA A 169 9.05 13.84 4.10
C ALA A 169 8.64 13.35 5.49
N GLN A 170 7.34 13.20 5.74
CA GLN A 170 6.85 12.76 7.04
C GLN A 170 7.23 11.30 7.36
N LYS A 171 7.26 10.43 6.34
CA LYS A 171 7.79 9.06 6.49
C LYS A 171 9.30 9.04 6.75
N ILE A 172 10.07 9.90 6.08
CA ILE A 172 11.51 10.05 6.32
C ILE A 172 11.74 10.52 7.75
N VAL A 173 11.09 11.61 8.18
CA VAL A 173 11.15 12.13 9.55
C VAL A 173 10.79 11.03 10.54
N SER A 174 9.68 10.31 10.36
CA SER A 174 9.28 9.24 11.27
C SER A 174 10.29 8.10 11.39
N ARG A 175 11.06 7.79 10.33
CA ARG A 175 12.10 6.75 10.37
C ARG A 175 13.37 7.26 11.03
N VAL A 176 13.80 8.46 10.66
CA VAL A 176 15.02 9.09 11.16
C VAL A 176 14.90 9.46 12.63
N SER A 177 13.74 9.94 13.09
CA SER A 177 13.49 10.29 14.49
C SER A 177 13.49 9.11 15.46
N ARG A 178 13.54 7.87 14.98
CA ARG A 178 13.67 6.66 15.82
C ARG A 178 15.13 6.27 16.09
N ASP A 179 16.07 6.90 15.39
CA ASP A 179 17.50 6.62 15.50
C ASP A 179 18.22 7.91 15.95
N GLU A 180 18.68 7.92 17.20
CA GLU A 180 19.36 9.07 17.80
C GLU A 180 20.60 9.50 17.00
N GLN A 181 21.26 8.57 16.31
CA GLN A 181 22.44 8.87 15.50
C GLN A 181 22.09 9.60 14.19
N LEU A 182 20.84 9.48 13.74
CA LEU A 182 20.37 10.04 12.48
C LEU A 182 19.55 11.31 12.65
N VAL A 183 19.04 11.60 13.86
CA VAL A 183 18.22 12.77 14.15
C VAL A 183 18.85 14.08 13.69
N SER A 184 20.17 14.22 13.78
CA SER A 184 20.89 15.42 13.36
C SER A 184 20.81 15.67 11.84
N ALA A 185 20.49 14.66 11.03
CA ALA A 185 20.27 14.82 9.60
C ALA A 185 19.00 15.63 9.27
N LEU A 186 18.12 15.82 10.25
CA LEU A 186 16.92 16.65 10.12
C LEU A 186 17.12 18.07 10.64
N ASP A 187 18.25 18.35 11.30
CA ASP A 187 18.52 19.66 11.87
C ASP A 187 18.95 20.66 10.80
N TYR A 188 18.31 21.82 10.82
CA TYR A 188 18.58 22.91 9.91
C TYR A 188 18.72 24.21 10.69
N THR A 189 19.87 24.86 10.50
CA THR A 189 20.15 26.21 11.00
C THR A 189 20.45 27.11 9.81
N PRO A 190 19.57 28.09 9.48
CA PRO A 190 19.70 28.97 8.31
C PRO A 190 21.03 29.71 8.18
N GLN A 191 21.75 29.87 9.29
CA GLN A 191 22.95 30.72 9.38
C GLN A 191 24.25 30.06 8.85
N THR A 192 24.19 28.83 8.32
CA THR A 192 25.41 28.02 8.08
C THR A 192 25.88 27.95 6.62
N ARG A 193 25.18 28.58 5.67
CA ARG A 193 25.52 28.46 4.24
C ARG A 193 25.51 29.83 3.55
N ASP A 194 26.70 30.40 3.38
CA ASP A 194 26.92 31.68 2.70
C ASP A 194 26.47 31.72 1.21
N ASN A 195 25.99 30.60 0.65
CA ASN A 195 25.55 30.46 -0.74
C ASN A 195 24.21 29.69 -0.90
N GLU A 196 23.36 29.66 0.12
CA GLU A 196 22.06 28.97 0.02
C GLU A 196 21.07 29.73 -0.87
N THR A 197 20.44 29.00 -1.80
CA THR A 197 19.37 29.55 -2.65
C THR A 197 18.06 29.66 -1.87
N ASP A 198 17.17 30.56 -2.29
CA ASP A 198 15.83 30.66 -1.70
C ASP A 198 15.06 29.33 -1.77
N ALA A 199 15.24 28.55 -2.84
CA ALA A 199 14.60 27.24 -3.00
C ALA A 199 15.09 26.22 -1.96
N GLU A 200 16.41 26.18 -1.68
CA GLU A 200 16.98 25.32 -0.64
C GLU A 200 16.47 25.72 0.75
N ARG A 201 16.48 27.02 1.06
CA ARG A 201 15.96 27.55 2.32
C ARG A 201 14.50 27.18 2.54
N ILE A 202 13.63 27.46 1.55
CA ILE A 202 12.19 27.12 1.62
C ILE A 202 12.00 25.61 1.78
N GLY A 203 12.78 24.79 1.08
CA GLY A 203 12.72 23.34 1.22
C GLY A 203 12.99 22.86 2.65
N GLN A 204 13.96 23.48 3.33
CA GLN A 204 14.28 23.18 4.72
C GLN A 204 13.22 23.70 5.70
N GLU A 205 12.66 24.88 5.45
CA GLU A 205 11.53 25.42 6.23
C GLU A 205 10.29 24.51 6.13
N LEU A 206 9.95 24.03 4.93
CA LEU A 206 8.88 23.06 4.73
C LEU A 206 9.15 21.74 5.47
N LEU A 207 10.40 21.25 5.43
CA LEU A 207 10.79 20.06 6.18
C LEU A 207 10.67 20.28 7.69
N ALA A 208 11.02 21.46 8.19
CA ALA A 208 10.85 21.82 9.61
C ALA A 208 9.37 21.82 10.03
N VAL A 209 8.47 22.32 9.16
CA VAL A 209 7.01 22.22 9.38
C VAL A 209 6.56 20.77 9.45
N VAL A 210 7.04 19.90 8.55
CA VAL A 210 6.74 18.46 8.59
C VAL A 210 7.26 17.80 9.87
N ARG A 211 8.44 18.17 10.35
CA ARG A 211 8.96 17.70 11.66
C ARG A 211 8.05 18.09 12.80
N GLN A 212 7.59 19.34 12.82
CA GLN A 212 6.64 19.83 13.81
C GLN A 212 5.31 19.08 13.77
N ALA A 213 4.78 18.84 12.57
CA ALA A 213 3.56 18.05 12.38
C ALA A 213 3.74 16.63 12.92
N HIS A 214 4.87 15.98 12.61
CA HIS A 214 5.21 14.65 13.13
C HIS A 214 5.22 14.60 14.66
N THR A 215 5.86 15.58 15.33
CA THR A 215 5.93 15.62 16.79
C THR A 215 4.56 15.83 17.44
N LYS A 216 3.63 16.47 16.74
CA LYS A 216 2.25 16.69 17.19
C LYS A 216 1.29 15.57 16.79
N GLY A 217 1.77 14.55 16.06
CA GLY A 217 0.91 13.48 15.54
C GLY A 217 -0.06 13.95 14.45
N VAL A 218 0.24 15.04 13.75
CA VAL A 218 -0.58 15.61 12.67
C VAL A 218 -0.06 15.10 11.33
N ASP A 219 -0.93 14.56 10.48
CA ASP A 219 -0.61 14.25 9.08
C ASP A 219 -0.48 15.55 8.26
N ALA A 220 0.72 15.85 7.78
CA ALA A 220 1.04 17.13 7.15
C ALA A 220 0.36 17.29 5.78
N GLU A 221 0.23 16.20 5.03
CA GLU A 221 -0.42 16.18 3.72
C GLU A 221 -1.91 16.52 3.87
N SER A 222 -2.62 15.83 4.76
CA SER A 222 -4.04 16.05 5.01
C SER A 222 -4.30 17.41 5.66
N ALA A 223 -3.42 17.86 6.55
CA ALA A 223 -3.52 19.21 7.13
C ALA A 223 -3.42 20.31 6.06
N LEU A 224 -2.52 20.16 5.08
CA LEU A 224 -2.42 21.11 3.97
C LEU A 224 -3.64 21.01 3.04
N ARG A 225 -4.11 19.81 2.70
CA ARG A 225 -5.31 19.64 1.87
C ARG A 225 -6.55 20.28 2.51
N ALA A 226 -6.75 20.10 3.82
CA ALA A 226 -7.82 20.78 4.55
C ALA A 226 -7.68 22.32 4.52
N ALA A 227 -6.46 22.85 4.64
CA ALA A 227 -6.21 24.28 4.54
C ALA A 227 -6.49 24.82 3.13
N LEU A 228 -6.13 24.06 2.08
CA LEU A 228 -6.41 24.40 0.69
C LEU A 228 -7.91 24.42 0.41
N ALA A 229 -8.66 23.41 0.86
CA ALA A 229 -10.12 23.37 0.73
C ALA A 229 -10.80 24.60 1.36
N ALA A 230 -10.27 25.09 2.50
CA ALA A 230 -10.76 26.32 3.12
C ALA A 230 -10.49 27.57 2.26
N VAL A 231 -9.34 27.64 1.59
CA VAL A 231 -9.01 28.73 0.65
C VAL A 231 -9.90 28.66 -0.59
N GLU A 232 -10.08 27.47 -1.16
CA GLU A 232 -10.93 27.23 -2.34
C GLU A 232 -12.39 27.62 -2.07
N SER A 233 -12.92 27.26 -0.90
CA SER A 233 -14.25 27.67 -0.47
C SER A 233 -14.38 29.20 -0.34
N GLN A 234 -13.35 29.88 0.15
CA GLN A 234 -13.35 31.35 0.23
C GLN A 234 -13.34 31.99 -1.15
N VAL A 235 -12.55 31.46 -2.09
CA VAL A 235 -12.48 31.97 -3.46
C VAL A 235 -13.78 31.72 -4.22
N ALA A 236 -14.39 30.53 -4.09
CA ALA A 236 -15.66 30.20 -4.74
C ALA A 236 -16.83 31.11 -4.29
N GLY A 237 -16.75 31.67 -3.09
CA GLY A 237 -17.73 32.64 -2.58
C GLY A 237 -17.55 34.07 -3.09
N VAL A 238 -16.50 34.35 -3.87
CA VAL A 238 -16.26 35.67 -4.47
C VAL A 238 -16.76 35.65 -5.92
N ASP A 239 -17.90 36.31 -6.17
CA ASP A 239 -18.35 36.56 -7.55
C ASP A 239 -17.28 37.36 -8.29
N HIS A 240 -16.72 36.79 -9.35
CA HIS A 240 -15.86 37.52 -10.27
C HIS A 240 -16.73 38.34 -11.25
N PRO A 241 -16.44 39.64 -11.43
CA PRO A 241 -17.17 40.50 -12.36
C PRO A 241 -16.95 40.12 -13.83
#